data_AF-A0A134BYB2-F1
#
_entry.id   AF-A0A134BYB2-F1
#
_cell.length_a   1.000
_cell.length_b   1.000
_cell.length_c   1.000
_cell.angle_alpha   90.00
_cell.angle_beta   90.00
_cell.angle_gamma   90.00
#
_symmetry.space_group_name_H-M   'P 1'
#
loop_
_entity.id
_entity.type
_entity.pdbx_description
1 polymer ?
#
loop_
_entity_poly.entity_id
_entity_poly.type
_entity_poly.pdbx_seq_one_letter_code
_entity_poly.pdbx_strand_id
1 'polypeptide(L)'
;MKKISCFVPYISEQQASETIEALRSEAEVSDVNKVDESLFKTSTLRAIAARATAEYTLIYTKQTILRFGYLALRRLMNIAEDTDAGMVYADHYKVMNGEEVKAPVIDYQFGSLRDDFDFGSVLFFKTSVLKQAVQQMTADYQFAGLYDLRLKLSQCASLVHVNEYLYSEIENDTRKSGEKQFDYVDPRNRDRQIEMEKACTEHLKEIGGYLKPEFDTINLAEGTFEYEASVIIPVRNRVTTIKAAIESVLKQETSFKYNVIVIDNHSNDGTSEAIETFADDERVVHLIPERTDLGIGGCWNLGVQSELCGRFAVQLDSDDLYKDAHTLQIIVDAFYAQQCGMVIGTYMMTDFDLNTLPPGIIDHKEWTPDNGRNNALRINGLGAPRAFFTPLVRQLGLPNTSYGEDYAMGLNISRHYQIGRIYDVLYLCRRWGGNSDAALSIEKVNANNLYKDRIRTWELQARIAMNRQ
;
A
#
# COMPACT_ATOMS: atom_id res chain seq x y z
N MET A 1 -40.91 -4.79 -4.67
CA MET A 1 -41.00 -3.34 -4.46
C MET A 1 -39.77 -2.75 -5.11
N LYS A 2 -39.95 -1.94 -6.16
CA LYS A 2 -38.84 -1.37 -6.91
C LYS A 2 -38.19 -0.27 -6.06
N LYS A 3 -36.97 -0.51 -5.59
CA LYS A 3 -36.25 0.30 -4.59
C LYS A 3 -34.84 0.74 -5.01
N ILE A 4 -34.37 0.34 -6.19
CA ILE A 4 -32.98 0.60 -6.62
C ILE A 4 -32.95 1.41 -7.93
N SER A 5 -32.27 2.55 -7.92
CA SER A 5 -31.84 3.26 -9.14
C SER A 5 -30.43 2.80 -9.51
N CYS A 6 -30.26 2.18 -10.67
CA CYS A 6 -28.97 1.66 -11.13
C CYS A 6 -28.29 2.64 -12.10
N PHE A 7 -26.97 2.75 -12.03
CA PHE A 7 -26.14 3.59 -12.89
C PHE A 7 -25.03 2.73 -13.51
N VAL A 8 -25.02 2.67 -14.84
CA VAL A 8 -24.16 1.78 -15.62
C VAL A 8 -23.31 2.62 -16.58
N PRO A 9 -21.97 2.44 -16.61
CA PRO A 9 -21.10 3.03 -17.61
C PRO A 9 -21.57 2.66 -19.02
N TYR A 10 -21.68 3.65 -19.89
CA TYR A 10 -22.20 3.45 -21.24
C TYR A 10 -21.22 3.98 -22.27
N ILE A 11 -20.63 3.07 -23.04
CA ILE A 11 -19.82 3.42 -24.23
C ILE A 11 -20.63 3.21 -25.51
N SER A 12 -21.32 2.08 -25.59
CA SER A 12 -22.11 1.70 -26.74
C SER A 12 -23.23 0.75 -26.34
N GLU A 13 -24.23 0.59 -27.21
CA GLU A 13 -25.30 -0.39 -26.99
C GLU A 13 -24.76 -1.82 -26.90
N GLN A 14 -23.80 -2.20 -27.76
CA GLN A 14 -23.17 -3.52 -27.75
C GLN A 14 -22.50 -3.85 -26.41
N GLN A 15 -21.90 -2.85 -25.74
CA GLN A 15 -21.20 -3.05 -24.48
C GLN A 15 -22.17 -3.16 -23.29
N ALA A 16 -23.24 -2.37 -23.27
CA ALA A 16 -24.07 -2.20 -22.08
C ALA A 16 -25.41 -2.95 -22.12
N SER A 17 -25.86 -3.43 -23.29
CA SER A 17 -27.20 -4.00 -23.47
C SER A 17 -27.48 -5.15 -22.52
N GLU A 18 -26.61 -6.15 -22.46
CA GLU A 18 -26.80 -7.34 -21.61
C GLU A 18 -26.90 -6.96 -20.12
N THR A 19 -26.01 -6.10 -19.63
CA THR A 19 -26.04 -5.61 -18.25
C THR A 19 -27.32 -4.82 -17.95
N ILE A 20 -27.75 -3.95 -18.87
CA ILE A 20 -28.97 -3.14 -18.71
C ILE A 20 -30.21 -4.04 -18.71
N GLU A 21 -30.29 -5.03 -19.60
CA GLU A 21 -31.39 -5.99 -19.66
C GLU A 21 -31.46 -6.85 -18.41
N ALA A 22 -30.31 -7.38 -17.94
CA ALA A 22 -30.23 -8.14 -16.71
C ALA A 22 -30.74 -7.33 -15.51
N LEU A 23 -30.26 -6.10 -15.33
CA LEU A 23 -30.72 -5.20 -14.25
C LEU A 23 -32.21 -4.87 -14.36
N ARG A 24 -32.74 -4.63 -15.56
CA ARG A 24 -34.17 -4.35 -15.75
C ARG A 24 -35.07 -5.55 -15.43
N SER A 25 -34.53 -6.76 -15.48
CA SER A 25 -35.27 -7.99 -15.16
C SER A 25 -35.39 -8.25 -13.66
N GLU A 26 -34.57 -7.59 -12.83
CA GLU A 26 -34.60 -7.71 -11.38
C GLU A 26 -35.83 -7.02 -10.77
N ALA A 27 -36.50 -7.69 -9.83
CA ALA A 27 -37.76 -7.21 -9.25
C ALA A 27 -37.59 -5.98 -8.33
N GLU A 28 -36.39 -5.79 -7.79
CA GLU A 28 -35.99 -4.71 -6.91
C GLU A 28 -35.58 -3.44 -7.68
N VAL A 29 -35.32 -3.52 -9.00
CA VAL A 29 -34.81 -2.39 -9.80
C VAL A 29 -35.95 -1.49 -10.30
N SER A 30 -35.83 -0.21 -9.95
CA SER A 30 -36.75 0.86 -10.37
C SER A 30 -36.45 1.35 -11.78
N ASP A 31 -35.19 1.71 -12.00
CA ASP A 31 -34.72 2.37 -13.20
C ASP A 31 -33.23 2.05 -13.43
N VAL A 32 -32.83 2.05 -14.70
CA VAL A 32 -31.44 1.83 -15.11
C VAL A 32 -30.99 3.02 -15.96
N ASN A 33 -30.00 3.74 -15.44
CA ASN A 33 -29.45 4.97 -15.99
C ASN A 33 -28.11 4.71 -16.65
N LYS A 34 -27.95 5.27 -17.84
CA LYS A 34 -26.66 5.33 -18.54
C LYS A 34 -25.81 6.48 -17.99
N VAL A 35 -24.51 6.22 -17.89
CA VAL A 35 -23.48 7.19 -17.50
C VAL A 35 -22.43 7.23 -18.60
N ASP A 36 -22.45 8.31 -19.39
CA ASP A 36 -21.57 8.48 -20.56
C ASP A 36 -20.22 9.14 -20.22
N GLU A 37 -20.09 9.67 -19.00
CA GLU A 37 -18.86 10.29 -18.50
C GLU A 37 -18.10 9.40 -17.52
N SER A 38 -16.82 9.68 -17.34
CA SER A 38 -15.98 9.00 -16.35
C SER A 38 -16.54 9.15 -14.94
N LEU A 39 -16.70 8.02 -14.24
CA LEU A 39 -17.11 7.99 -12.82
C LEU A 39 -16.07 8.64 -11.89
N PHE A 40 -14.84 8.83 -12.36
CA PHE A 40 -13.78 9.48 -11.60
C PHE A 40 -13.92 11.01 -11.52
N LYS A 41 -14.86 11.60 -12.27
CA LYS A 41 -15.15 13.03 -12.17
C LYS A 41 -16.17 13.34 -11.07
N THR A 42 -15.95 14.44 -10.36
CA THR A 42 -16.89 14.92 -9.34
C THR A 42 -18.22 15.34 -9.95
N SER A 43 -18.20 15.98 -11.13
CA SER A 43 -19.40 16.35 -11.89
C SER A 43 -20.31 15.15 -12.20
N THR A 44 -19.72 14.01 -12.59
CA THR A 44 -20.46 12.77 -12.87
C THR A 44 -21.18 12.26 -11.62
N LEU A 45 -20.51 12.25 -10.48
CA LEU A 45 -21.10 11.78 -9.21
C LEU A 45 -22.20 12.71 -8.72
N ARG A 46 -22.05 14.03 -8.92
CA ARG A 46 -23.13 15.01 -8.68
C ARG A 46 -24.34 14.75 -9.56
N ALA A 47 -24.14 14.44 -10.85
CA ALA A 47 -25.23 14.10 -11.76
C ALA A 47 -25.93 12.79 -11.38
N ILE A 48 -25.18 11.77 -10.96
CA ILE A 48 -25.73 10.50 -10.44
C ILE A 48 -26.59 10.76 -9.21
N ALA A 49 -26.06 11.47 -8.21
CA ALA A 49 -26.80 11.79 -6.99
C ALA A 49 -28.08 12.59 -7.27
N ALA A 50 -28.06 13.54 -8.23
CA ALA A 50 -29.25 14.30 -8.62
C ALA A 50 -30.32 13.43 -9.29
N ARG A 51 -29.92 12.42 -10.07
CA ARG A 51 -30.82 11.53 -10.81
C ARG A 51 -31.32 10.34 -9.99
N ALA A 52 -30.63 9.99 -8.91
CA ALA A 52 -31.03 8.88 -8.04
C ALA A 52 -32.33 9.23 -7.28
N THR A 53 -33.40 8.48 -7.55
CA THR A 53 -34.74 8.75 -6.97
C THR A 53 -35.26 7.64 -6.07
N ALA A 54 -34.78 6.40 -6.25
CA ALA A 54 -35.14 5.29 -5.39
C ALA A 54 -34.45 5.36 -4.00
N GLU A 55 -34.79 4.41 -3.13
CA GLU A 55 -34.26 4.33 -1.76
C GLU A 55 -32.77 3.96 -1.74
N TYR A 56 -32.36 3.10 -2.68
CA TYR A 56 -30.99 2.66 -2.87
C TYR A 56 -30.47 3.05 -4.25
N THR A 57 -29.16 3.24 -4.34
CA THR A 57 -28.44 3.54 -5.58
C THR A 57 -27.36 2.50 -5.81
N LEU A 58 -27.34 1.92 -7.00
CA LEU A 58 -26.28 1.01 -7.43
C LEU A 58 -25.45 1.71 -8.49
N ILE A 59 -24.14 1.81 -8.28
CA ILE A 59 -23.17 2.27 -9.28
C ILE A 59 -22.33 1.08 -9.69
N TYR A 60 -22.40 0.71 -10.97
CA TYR A 60 -21.48 -0.25 -11.57
C TYR A 60 -20.24 0.49 -12.08
N THR A 61 -19.03 -0.01 -11.81
CA THR A 61 -17.78 0.70 -12.13
C THR A 61 -17.02 0.12 -13.32
N LYS A 62 -17.47 -1.02 -13.85
CA LYS A 62 -16.85 -1.70 -15.00
C LYS A 62 -17.72 -1.64 -16.25
N GLN A 63 -17.18 -2.20 -17.33
CA GLN A 63 -17.82 -2.29 -18.64
C GLN A 63 -18.07 -3.74 -19.06
N THR A 64 -17.68 -4.70 -18.22
CA THR A 64 -17.95 -6.12 -18.42
C THR A 64 -19.43 -6.42 -18.18
N ILE A 65 -19.87 -7.63 -18.52
CA ILE A 65 -21.25 -8.00 -18.29
C ILE A 65 -21.42 -8.29 -16.80
N LEU A 66 -22.40 -7.65 -16.17
CA LEU A 66 -22.76 -7.84 -14.77
C LEU A 66 -23.98 -8.76 -14.68
N ARG A 67 -23.87 -9.84 -13.89
CA ARG A 67 -25.02 -10.69 -13.54
C ARG A 67 -25.11 -10.88 -12.03
N PHE A 68 -26.27 -10.64 -11.45
CA PHE A 68 -26.51 -10.89 -10.04
C PHE A 68 -26.86 -12.36 -9.78
N GLY A 69 -26.43 -12.87 -8.63
CA GLY A 69 -26.89 -14.14 -8.10
C GLY A 69 -28.36 -14.06 -7.69
N TYR A 70 -28.99 -15.23 -7.51
CA TYR A 70 -30.40 -15.29 -7.08
C TYR A 70 -30.62 -14.53 -5.76
N LEU A 71 -31.53 -13.56 -5.77
CA LEU A 71 -31.87 -12.67 -4.65
C LEU A 71 -30.72 -11.80 -4.12
N ALA A 72 -29.62 -11.63 -4.87
CA ALA A 72 -28.46 -10.89 -4.42
C ALA A 72 -28.75 -9.41 -4.11
N LEU A 73 -29.56 -8.73 -4.94
CA LEU A 73 -29.94 -7.34 -4.67
C LEU A 73 -30.78 -7.20 -3.40
N ARG A 74 -31.68 -8.16 -3.14
CA ARG A 74 -32.43 -8.22 -1.87
C ARG A 74 -31.50 -8.45 -0.68
N ARG A 75 -30.48 -9.29 -0.85
CA ARG A 75 -29.47 -9.53 0.18
C ARG A 75 -28.70 -8.25 0.52
N LEU A 76 -28.24 -7.51 -0.49
CA LEU A 76 -27.58 -6.20 -0.30
C LEU A 76 -28.49 -5.20 0.42
N MET A 77 -29.75 -5.10 0.01
CA MET A 77 -30.73 -4.22 0.67
C MET A 77 -30.94 -4.58 2.13
N ASN A 78 -31.16 -5.87 2.45
CA ASN A 78 -31.38 -6.30 3.81
C ASN A 78 -30.17 -6.01 4.70
N ILE A 79 -28.94 -6.25 4.23
CA ILE A 79 -27.74 -5.93 5.01
C ILE A 79 -27.59 -4.42 5.19
N ALA A 80 -27.84 -3.62 4.15
CA ALA A 80 -27.79 -2.16 4.27
C ALA A 80 -28.78 -1.63 5.31
N GLU A 81 -29.99 -2.21 5.37
CA GLU A 81 -31.02 -1.86 6.36
C GLU A 81 -30.66 -2.35 7.77
N ASP A 82 -30.31 -3.63 7.92
CA ASP A 82 -30.02 -4.27 9.22
C ASP A 82 -28.80 -3.66 9.92
N THR A 83 -27.84 -3.14 9.15
CA THR A 83 -26.61 -2.52 9.67
C THR A 83 -26.63 -0.98 9.65
N ASP A 84 -27.70 -0.39 9.13
CA ASP A 84 -27.80 1.05 8.80
C ASP A 84 -26.58 1.58 8.01
N ALA A 85 -26.03 0.76 7.11
CA ALA A 85 -24.85 1.11 6.34
C ALA A 85 -25.14 2.17 5.28
N GLY A 86 -24.19 3.09 5.10
CA GLY A 86 -24.24 4.07 4.01
C GLY A 86 -23.92 3.45 2.67
N MET A 87 -23.03 2.44 2.67
CA MET A 87 -22.65 1.67 1.51
C MET A 87 -22.43 0.21 1.90
N VAL A 88 -22.92 -0.71 1.08
CA VAL A 88 -22.59 -2.13 1.14
C VAL A 88 -21.91 -2.57 -0.15
N TYR A 89 -21.01 -3.54 -0.03
CA TYR A 89 -20.28 -4.12 -1.14
C TYR A 89 -19.97 -5.59 -0.84
N ALA A 90 -19.63 -6.36 -1.87
CA ALA A 90 -19.60 -7.82 -1.77
C ALA A 90 -18.51 -8.45 -2.62
N ASP A 91 -18.12 -9.66 -2.21
CA ASP A 91 -17.32 -10.56 -3.04
C ASP A 91 -18.06 -10.85 -4.35
N HIS A 92 -17.28 -11.24 -5.36
CA HIS A 92 -17.82 -11.51 -6.68
C HIS A 92 -17.08 -12.66 -7.35
N TYR A 93 -17.67 -13.14 -8.44
CA TYR A 93 -17.01 -14.06 -9.34
C TYR A 93 -16.48 -13.33 -10.56
N LYS A 94 -15.34 -13.77 -11.06
CA LYS A 94 -14.88 -13.46 -12.41
C LYS A 94 -15.12 -14.69 -13.28
N VAL A 95 -15.83 -14.49 -14.39
CA VAL A 95 -16.10 -15.54 -15.35
C VAL A 95 -15.25 -15.29 -16.58
N MET A 96 -14.29 -16.18 -16.83
CA MET A 96 -13.43 -16.15 -18.00
C MET A 96 -13.48 -17.50 -18.70
N ASN A 97 -13.72 -17.52 -20.01
CA ASN A 97 -13.84 -18.76 -20.79
C ASN A 97 -14.88 -19.77 -20.23
N GLY A 98 -15.92 -19.27 -19.55
CA GLY A 98 -16.94 -20.10 -18.92
C GLY A 98 -16.54 -20.71 -17.56
N GLU A 99 -15.32 -20.49 -17.08
CA GLU A 99 -14.90 -20.87 -15.74
C GLU A 99 -15.16 -19.74 -14.75
N GLU A 100 -15.77 -20.08 -13.62
CA GLU A 100 -16.09 -19.16 -12.54
C GLU A 100 -15.00 -19.19 -11.47
N VAL A 101 -14.33 -18.06 -11.27
CA VAL A 101 -13.25 -17.89 -10.29
C VAL A 101 -13.69 -16.93 -9.20
N LYS A 102 -13.50 -17.34 -7.94
CA LYS A 102 -13.74 -16.49 -6.78
C LYS A 102 -12.82 -15.27 -6.78
N ALA A 103 -13.40 -14.10 -6.60
CA ALA A 103 -12.68 -12.83 -6.44
C ALA A 103 -13.16 -12.14 -5.14
N PRO A 104 -12.65 -12.56 -3.97
CA PRO A 104 -12.98 -11.92 -2.72
C PRO A 104 -12.39 -10.50 -2.65
N VAL A 105 -13.12 -9.59 -2.04
CA VAL A 105 -12.67 -8.22 -1.75
C VAL A 105 -12.26 -8.12 -0.28
N ILE A 106 -11.96 -6.91 0.19
CA ILE A 106 -11.31 -6.67 1.48
C ILE A 106 -12.23 -5.91 2.44
N ASP A 107 -12.16 -6.25 3.74
CA ASP A 107 -12.89 -5.54 4.79
C ASP A 107 -12.42 -4.09 4.96
N TYR A 108 -13.38 -3.16 5.10
CA TYR A 108 -13.12 -1.74 5.30
C TYR A 108 -12.80 -1.40 6.75
N GLN A 109 -11.83 -0.53 6.95
CA GLN A 109 -11.40 -0.04 8.26
C GLN A 109 -11.24 1.48 8.24
N PHE A 110 -11.15 2.10 9.42
CA PHE A 110 -10.92 3.53 9.53
C PHE A 110 -9.64 4.00 8.82
N GLY A 111 -8.59 3.17 8.84
CA GLY A 111 -7.34 3.39 8.12
C GLY A 111 -7.33 2.91 6.66
N SER A 112 -8.45 2.44 6.10
CA SER A 112 -8.55 2.05 4.68
C SER A 112 -8.60 3.29 3.79
N LEU A 113 -7.46 3.97 3.69
CA LEU A 113 -7.28 5.26 3.04
C LEU A 113 -6.69 5.16 1.64
N ARG A 114 -6.27 3.98 1.18
CA ARG A 114 -5.58 3.86 -0.11
C ARG A 114 -6.50 4.15 -1.29
N ASP A 115 -6.01 4.87 -2.30
CA ASP A 115 -6.79 5.12 -3.52
C ASP A 115 -6.97 3.88 -4.40
N ASP A 116 -6.32 2.76 -4.06
CA ASP A 116 -6.42 1.45 -4.73
C ASP A 116 -7.26 0.42 -3.94
N PHE A 117 -8.00 0.81 -2.91
CA PHE A 117 -8.86 -0.12 -2.15
C PHE A 117 -9.93 -0.76 -3.06
N ASP A 118 -10.07 -2.08 -2.97
CA ASP A 118 -10.99 -2.86 -3.81
C ASP A 118 -12.33 -3.07 -3.10
N PHE A 119 -13.38 -2.42 -3.61
CA PHE A 119 -14.78 -2.64 -3.20
C PHE A 119 -15.50 -3.63 -4.13
N GLY A 120 -14.82 -4.18 -5.13
CA GLY A 120 -15.46 -4.81 -6.28
C GLY A 120 -16.02 -3.78 -7.25
N SER A 121 -16.76 -4.25 -8.26
CA SER A 121 -17.32 -3.38 -9.30
C SER A 121 -18.73 -2.87 -9.04
N VAL A 122 -19.41 -3.40 -8.02
CA VAL A 122 -20.76 -2.97 -7.62
C VAL A 122 -20.67 -2.20 -6.32
N LEU A 123 -20.97 -0.90 -6.38
CA LEU A 123 -21.07 -0.04 -5.21
C LEU A 123 -22.55 0.22 -4.91
N PHE A 124 -23.05 -0.25 -3.76
CA PHE A 124 -24.46 -0.15 -3.40
C PHE A 124 -24.66 0.78 -2.21
N PHE A 125 -25.36 1.89 -2.43
CA PHE A 125 -25.51 2.98 -1.47
C PHE A 125 -26.94 3.12 -0.99
N LYS A 126 -27.11 3.54 0.27
CA LYS A 126 -28.33 4.22 0.72
C LYS A 126 -28.38 5.59 0.05
N THR A 127 -29.41 5.87 -0.76
CA THR A 127 -29.42 7.05 -1.64
C THR A 127 -29.34 8.38 -0.89
N SER A 128 -29.94 8.46 0.31
CA SER A 128 -29.85 9.65 1.16
C SER A 128 -28.41 9.93 1.59
N VAL A 129 -27.65 8.89 1.92
CA VAL A 129 -26.26 8.99 2.37
C VAL A 129 -25.33 9.31 1.19
N LEU A 130 -25.55 8.71 0.03
CA LEU A 130 -24.86 9.09 -1.22
C LEU A 130 -25.01 10.58 -1.51
N LYS A 131 -26.25 11.11 -1.45
CA LYS A 131 -26.53 12.53 -1.67
C LYS A 131 -25.85 13.41 -0.63
N GLN A 132 -25.89 13.02 0.64
CA GLN A 132 -25.20 13.75 1.71
C GLN A 132 -23.69 13.82 1.48
N ALA A 133 -23.04 12.70 1.14
CA ALA A 133 -21.60 12.68 0.88
C ALA A 133 -21.22 13.51 -0.35
N VAL A 134 -22.00 13.44 -1.43
CA VAL A 134 -21.80 14.28 -2.63
C VAL A 134 -21.94 15.77 -2.32
N GLN A 135 -22.83 16.16 -1.40
CA GLN A 135 -22.95 17.56 -0.95
C GLN A 135 -21.72 18.03 -0.16
N GLN A 136 -21.00 17.12 0.49
CA GLN A 136 -19.76 17.41 1.22
C GLN A 136 -18.52 17.46 0.31
N MET A 137 -18.62 17.03 -0.94
CA MET A 137 -17.52 17.13 -1.91
C MET A 137 -17.34 18.59 -2.36
N THR A 138 -16.33 19.26 -1.81
CA THR A 138 -16.06 20.69 -2.06
C THR A 138 -15.18 20.94 -3.29
N ALA A 139 -14.27 20.02 -3.61
CA ALA A 139 -13.42 20.11 -4.78
C ALA A 139 -14.12 19.59 -6.04
N ASP A 140 -13.60 19.96 -7.22
CA ASP A 140 -14.06 19.44 -8.51
C ASP A 140 -12.92 18.65 -9.17
N TYR A 141 -12.88 17.35 -8.89
CA TYR A 141 -11.85 16.42 -9.37
C TYR A 141 -12.18 15.83 -10.74
N GLN A 142 -11.16 15.59 -11.57
CA GLN A 142 -11.29 14.85 -12.83
C GLN A 142 -11.00 13.34 -12.67
N PHE A 143 -10.19 12.97 -11.67
CA PHE A 143 -9.68 11.63 -11.43
C PHE A 143 -9.98 11.11 -10.02
N ALA A 144 -10.08 11.98 -9.02
CA ALA A 144 -10.29 11.58 -7.62
C ALA A 144 -11.75 11.61 -7.14
N GLY A 145 -12.74 11.82 -8.02
CA GLY A 145 -14.15 11.97 -7.63
C GLY A 145 -14.70 10.77 -6.84
N LEU A 146 -14.51 9.54 -7.33
CA LEU A 146 -14.95 8.32 -6.63
C LEU A 146 -14.23 8.12 -5.29
N TYR A 147 -12.95 8.49 -5.26
CA TYR A 147 -12.13 8.38 -4.05
C TYR A 147 -12.56 9.40 -2.99
N ASP A 148 -12.74 10.67 -3.36
CA ASP A 148 -13.26 11.72 -2.48
C ASP A 148 -14.67 11.38 -1.99
N LEU A 149 -15.57 10.90 -2.87
CA LEU A 149 -16.90 10.44 -2.47
C LEU A 149 -16.83 9.39 -1.36
N ARG A 150 -15.97 8.37 -1.51
CA ARG A 150 -15.82 7.34 -0.47
C ARG A 150 -15.29 7.93 0.83
N LEU A 151 -14.34 8.86 0.76
CA LEU A 151 -13.76 9.51 1.93
C LEU A 151 -14.78 10.41 2.66
N LYS A 152 -15.73 11.02 1.95
CA LYS A 152 -16.86 11.73 2.58
C LYS A 152 -17.87 10.76 3.19
N LEU A 153 -18.16 9.65 2.50
CA LEU A 153 -19.05 8.61 3.01
C LEU A 153 -18.56 8.04 4.35
N SER A 154 -17.27 7.74 4.47
CA SER A 154 -16.69 7.17 5.70
C SER A 154 -16.73 8.12 6.91
N GLN A 155 -16.96 9.41 6.69
CA GLN A 155 -17.10 10.39 7.76
C GLN A 155 -18.51 10.42 8.38
N CYS A 156 -19.52 9.96 7.63
CA CYS A 156 -20.92 10.08 8.03
C CYS A 156 -21.69 8.77 8.10
N ALA A 157 -21.13 7.66 7.60
CA ALA A 157 -21.77 6.36 7.64
C ALA A 157 -20.75 5.20 7.63
N SER A 158 -21.21 4.01 8.02
CA SER A 158 -20.44 2.78 7.91
C SER A 158 -20.44 2.26 6.46
N LEU A 159 -19.33 1.61 6.09
CA LEU A 159 -19.15 0.90 4.84
C LEU A 159 -19.02 -0.59 5.20
N VAL A 160 -19.94 -1.41 4.72
CA VAL A 160 -20.05 -2.81 5.15
C VAL A 160 -19.74 -3.77 4.01
N HIS A 161 -18.77 -4.65 4.26
CA HIS A 161 -18.48 -5.78 3.41
C HIS A 161 -19.41 -6.95 3.77
N VAL A 162 -20.08 -7.55 2.78
CA VAL A 162 -21.01 -8.68 2.99
C VAL A 162 -20.28 -10.03 3.07
N ASN A 163 -19.08 -10.16 2.50
CA ASN A 163 -18.29 -11.41 2.47
C ASN A 163 -19.06 -12.59 1.84
N GLU A 164 -19.94 -12.29 0.89
CA GLU A 164 -20.73 -13.24 0.11
C GLU A 164 -20.53 -12.96 -1.38
N TYR A 165 -20.51 -14.01 -2.20
CA TYR A 165 -20.32 -13.89 -3.64
C TYR A 165 -21.66 -13.60 -4.32
N LEU A 166 -21.97 -12.32 -4.51
CA LEU A 166 -23.33 -11.87 -4.86
C LEU A 166 -23.53 -11.54 -6.34
N TYR A 167 -22.46 -11.43 -7.13
CA TYR A 167 -22.55 -11.16 -8.56
C TYR A 167 -21.34 -11.72 -9.31
N SER A 168 -21.48 -11.81 -10.62
CA SER A 168 -20.45 -12.26 -11.54
C SER A 168 -20.13 -11.18 -12.57
N GLU A 169 -18.85 -10.99 -12.83
CA GLU A 169 -18.31 -10.20 -13.93
C GLU A 169 -17.90 -11.14 -15.06
N ILE A 170 -18.52 -11.03 -16.23
CA ILE A 170 -18.25 -11.91 -17.36
C ILE A 170 -17.38 -11.17 -18.37
N GLU A 171 -16.16 -11.69 -18.59
CA GLU A 171 -15.21 -11.19 -19.58
C GLU A 171 -15.34 -12.00 -20.88
N ASN A 172 -15.92 -11.39 -21.91
CA ASN A 172 -16.09 -12.00 -23.24
C ASN A 172 -14.92 -11.71 -24.20
N ASP A 173 -13.99 -10.82 -23.82
CA ASP A 173 -12.89 -10.38 -24.67
C ASP A 173 -11.56 -10.93 -24.15
N THR A 174 -10.94 -11.84 -24.91
CA THR A 174 -9.64 -12.46 -24.60
C THR A 174 -8.44 -11.57 -24.95
N ARG A 175 -8.66 -10.29 -25.29
CA ARG A 175 -7.55 -9.33 -25.41
C ARG A 175 -6.83 -9.23 -24.07
N LYS A 176 -5.58 -9.69 -24.09
CA LYS A 176 -4.66 -9.79 -22.95
C LYS A 176 -4.85 -8.64 -21.97
N SER A 177 -5.32 -8.97 -20.76
CA SER A 177 -5.24 -8.16 -19.54
C SER A 177 -3.80 -7.87 -19.09
N GLY A 178 -2.81 -8.05 -19.98
CA GLY A 178 -1.38 -8.03 -19.73
C GLY A 178 -0.73 -6.65 -19.77
N GLU A 179 -1.49 -5.56 -19.92
CA GLU A 179 -1.00 -4.19 -19.78
C GLU A 179 -1.65 -3.50 -18.56
N LYS A 180 -1.62 -4.14 -17.40
CA LYS A 180 -2.02 -3.52 -16.11
C LYS A 180 -0.99 -3.71 -15.00
N GLN A 181 0.28 -3.86 -15.35
CA GLN A 181 1.34 -4.06 -14.34
C GLN A 181 2.14 -2.79 -14.03
N PHE A 182 1.95 -1.69 -14.76
CA PHE A 182 2.76 -0.46 -14.57
C PHE A 182 1.97 0.84 -14.75
N ASP A 183 0.67 0.82 -14.46
CA ASP A 183 -0.23 1.97 -14.54
C ASP A 183 0.07 3.08 -13.52
N TYR A 184 1.15 3.01 -12.73
CA TYR A 184 1.56 4.10 -11.81
C TYR A 184 2.69 4.98 -12.38
N VAL A 185 3.21 4.68 -13.57
CA VAL A 185 4.40 5.34 -14.16
C VAL A 185 4.07 6.23 -15.37
N ASP A 186 2.82 6.21 -15.84
CA ASP A 186 2.33 7.15 -16.86
C ASP A 186 2.36 8.61 -16.36
N PRO A 187 2.83 9.59 -17.14
CA PRO A 187 2.70 11.01 -16.81
C PRO A 187 1.25 11.47 -16.54
N ARG A 188 0.25 10.81 -17.15
CA ARG A 188 -1.19 10.97 -16.84
C ARG A 188 -1.54 10.53 -15.41
N ASN A 189 -0.67 9.77 -14.76
CA ASN A 189 -0.78 9.48 -13.33
C ASN A 189 -0.38 10.65 -12.46
N ARG A 190 0.45 11.60 -12.91
CA ARG A 190 0.90 12.66 -12.01
C ARG A 190 -0.27 13.53 -11.56
N ASP A 191 -1.11 13.97 -12.50
CA ASP A 191 -2.32 14.74 -12.18
C ASP A 191 -3.30 13.93 -11.32
N ARG A 192 -3.47 12.64 -11.65
CA ARG A 192 -4.25 11.70 -10.82
C ARG A 192 -3.68 11.63 -9.39
N GLN A 193 -2.38 11.42 -9.22
CA GLN A 193 -1.73 11.31 -7.92
C GLN A 193 -1.86 12.60 -7.11
N ILE A 194 -1.75 13.77 -7.75
CA ILE A 194 -1.98 15.08 -7.11
C ILE A 194 -3.41 15.18 -6.60
N GLU A 195 -4.41 14.80 -7.41
CA GLU A 195 -5.80 14.83 -6.97
C GLU A 195 -6.09 13.83 -5.84
N MET A 196 -5.54 12.61 -5.93
CA MET A 196 -5.71 11.59 -4.87
C MET A 196 -5.06 12.05 -3.56
N GLU A 197 -3.85 12.61 -3.61
CA GLU A 197 -3.19 13.18 -2.44
C GLU A 197 -4.01 14.32 -1.83
N LYS A 198 -4.54 15.22 -2.67
CA LYS A 198 -5.38 16.34 -2.21
C LYS A 198 -6.65 15.84 -1.52
N ALA A 199 -7.36 14.87 -2.10
CA ALA A 199 -8.56 14.28 -1.50
C ALA A 199 -8.27 13.63 -0.14
N CYS A 200 -7.20 12.82 -0.05
CA CYS A 200 -6.80 12.20 1.21
C CYS A 200 -6.39 13.24 2.26
N THR A 201 -5.63 14.26 1.85
CA THR A 201 -5.18 15.32 2.75
C THR A 201 -6.35 16.10 3.34
N GLU A 202 -7.37 16.42 2.52
CA GLU A 202 -8.56 17.11 3.01
C GLU A 202 -9.35 16.23 3.99
N HIS A 203 -9.54 14.96 3.66
CA HIS A 203 -10.16 14.01 4.58
C HIS A 203 -9.43 13.93 5.92
N LEU A 204 -8.10 13.84 5.92
CA LEU A 204 -7.29 13.82 7.14
C LEU A 204 -7.49 15.10 7.98
N LYS A 205 -7.64 16.27 7.36
CA LYS A 205 -7.94 17.51 8.08
C LYS A 205 -9.31 17.46 8.73
N GLU A 206 -10.32 17.01 7.99
CA GLU A 206 -11.72 16.93 8.44
C GLU A 206 -11.88 15.99 9.64
N ILE A 207 -11.18 14.86 9.65
CA ILE A 207 -11.23 13.89 10.76
C ILE A 207 -10.24 14.20 11.89
N GLY A 208 -9.41 15.23 11.74
CA GLY A 208 -8.37 15.63 12.71
C GLY A 208 -7.11 14.76 12.73
N GLY A 209 -6.88 13.95 11.69
CA GLY A 209 -5.68 13.10 11.53
C GLY A 209 -4.54 13.75 10.73
N TYR A 210 -4.73 14.96 10.20
CA TYR A 210 -3.70 15.70 9.46
C TYR A 210 -2.59 16.17 10.38
N LEU A 211 -1.35 16.05 9.93
CA LEU A 211 -0.19 16.61 10.62
C LEU A 211 0.50 17.67 9.75
N LYS A 212 0.71 18.87 10.30
CA LYS A 212 1.45 19.99 9.65
C LYS A 212 2.90 19.60 9.33
N PRO A 213 3.69 20.26 8.49
CA PRO A 213 5.10 19.90 8.31
C PRO A 213 6.01 20.42 9.45
N GLU A 214 5.69 20.04 10.69
CA GLU A 214 6.40 20.42 11.91
C GLU A 214 6.92 19.15 12.59
N PHE A 215 8.22 19.15 12.93
CA PHE A 215 8.95 17.98 13.40
C PHE A 215 9.73 18.28 14.68
N ASP A 216 9.83 17.28 15.54
CA ASP A 216 10.70 17.28 16.70
C ASP A 216 12.17 17.21 16.26
N THR A 217 13.06 17.83 17.04
CA THR A 217 14.51 17.75 16.79
C THR A 217 15.03 16.39 17.26
N ILE A 218 15.82 15.73 16.42
CA ILE A 218 16.50 14.48 16.77
C ILE A 218 17.94 14.73 17.17
N ASN A 219 18.40 14.11 18.26
CA ASN A 219 19.79 14.19 18.70
C ASN A 219 20.59 13.00 18.16
N LEU A 220 21.19 13.14 16.98
CA LEU A 220 21.99 12.06 16.37
C LEU A 220 23.26 11.72 17.15
N ALA A 221 23.70 12.57 18.08
CA ALA A 221 24.84 12.30 18.95
C ALA A 221 24.49 11.41 20.16
N GLU A 222 23.22 11.02 20.34
CA GLU A 222 22.81 10.15 21.44
C GLU A 222 23.48 8.77 21.33
N GLY A 223 24.02 8.28 22.46
CA GLY A 223 24.64 6.98 22.57
C GLY A 223 26.08 6.89 22.07
N THR A 224 26.79 5.89 22.57
CA THR A 224 28.17 5.55 22.19
C THR A 224 28.14 4.29 21.33
N PHE A 225 28.78 4.34 20.17
CA PHE A 225 28.79 3.26 19.19
C PHE A 225 30.21 3.02 18.69
N GLU A 226 30.59 1.75 18.53
CA GLU A 226 31.86 1.37 17.89
C GLU A 226 31.82 1.61 16.38
N TYR A 227 30.67 1.27 15.77
CA TYR A 227 30.41 1.43 14.35
C TYR A 227 29.47 2.62 14.13
N GLU A 228 29.73 3.39 13.08
CA GLU A 228 28.86 4.48 12.68
C GLU A 228 27.62 3.93 11.97
N ALA A 229 27.80 2.89 11.15
CA ALA A 229 26.70 2.21 10.48
C ALA A 229 26.81 0.68 10.56
N SER A 230 25.66 0.03 10.60
CA SER A 230 25.52 -1.42 10.44
C SER A 230 24.54 -1.72 9.33
N VAL A 231 24.96 -2.49 8.34
CA VAL A 231 24.03 -3.03 7.35
C VAL A 231 23.34 -4.26 7.94
N ILE A 232 22.02 -4.25 8.00
CA ILE A 232 21.21 -5.32 8.56
C ILE A 232 20.62 -6.14 7.43
N ILE A 233 20.91 -7.44 7.41
CA ILE A 233 20.46 -8.40 6.39
C ILE A 233 19.71 -9.55 7.06
N PRO A 234 18.38 -9.47 7.22
CA PRO A 234 17.57 -10.64 7.51
C PRO A 234 17.62 -11.61 6.33
N VAL A 235 17.86 -12.89 6.60
CA VAL A 235 17.93 -13.91 5.55
C VAL A 235 17.27 -15.22 5.97
N ARG A 236 16.62 -15.87 5.01
CA ARG A 236 16.16 -17.25 5.12
C ARG A 236 16.14 -17.91 3.76
N ASN A 237 16.90 -18.98 3.58
CA ASN A 237 16.97 -19.76 2.35
C ASN A 237 17.27 -18.91 1.10
N ARG A 238 18.48 -18.37 1.04
CA ARG A 238 18.99 -17.46 0.00
C ARG A 238 20.42 -17.79 -0.39
N VAL A 239 20.75 -19.08 -0.47
CA VAL A 239 22.12 -19.55 -0.78
C VAL A 239 22.67 -18.98 -2.09
N THR A 240 21.79 -18.72 -3.06
CA THR A 240 22.16 -18.20 -4.39
C THR A 240 22.42 -16.70 -4.42
N THR A 241 21.97 -15.93 -3.42
CA THR A 241 22.00 -14.46 -3.48
C THR A 241 22.80 -13.81 -2.36
N ILE A 242 22.87 -14.44 -1.18
CA ILE A 242 23.42 -13.85 0.03
C ILE A 242 24.89 -13.42 -0.11
N LYS A 243 25.72 -14.18 -0.81
CA LYS A 243 27.14 -13.84 -1.01
C LYS A 243 27.30 -12.51 -1.74
N ALA A 244 26.55 -12.31 -2.83
CA ALA A 244 26.59 -11.08 -3.60
C ALA A 244 26.09 -9.88 -2.78
N ALA A 245 25.07 -10.08 -1.94
CA ALA A 245 24.58 -9.05 -1.02
C ALA A 245 25.67 -8.62 -0.04
N ILE A 246 26.30 -9.56 0.67
CA ILE A 246 27.42 -9.28 1.61
C ILE A 246 28.59 -8.61 0.87
N GLU A 247 29.01 -9.12 -0.27
CA GLU A 247 30.08 -8.54 -1.07
C GLU A 247 29.79 -7.09 -1.49
N SER A 248 28.54 -6.75 -1.80
CA SER A 248 28.16 -5.37 -2.13
C SER A 248 28.34 -4.40 -0.94
N VAL A 249 28.18 -4.91 0.28
CA VAL A 249 28.42 -4.16 1.52
C VAL A 249 29.92 -4.06 1.83
N LEU A 250 30.68 -5.15 1.65
CA LEU A 250 32.12 -5.14 1.94
C LEU A 250 32.93 -4.25 0.98
N LYS A 251 32.37 -3.92 -0.19
CA LYS A 251 32.91 -2.97 -1.18
C LYS A 251 32.64 -1.50 -0.84
N GLN A 252 31.89 -1.18 0.22
CA GLN A 252 31.57 0.21 0.55
C GLN A 252 32.82 0.98 0.99
N GLU A 253 33.00 2.17 0.43
CA GLU A 253 34.06 3.11 0.75
C GLU A 253 33.46 4.23 1.60
N THR A 254 33.88 4.30 2.87
CA THR A 254 33.33 5.23 3.85
C THR A 254 34.44 5.88 4.66
N SER A 255 34.15 7.07 5.19
CA SER A 255 35.02 7.81 6.11
C SER A 255 34.90 7.35 7.57
N PHE A 256 34.05 6.35 7.84
CA PHE A 256 33.69 5.86 9.17
C PHE A 256 33.77 4.33 9.24
N LYS A 257 33.75 3.77 10.46
CA LYS A 257 33.69 2.32 10.65
C LYS A 257 32.28 1.81 10.41
N TYR A 258 32.16 0.68 9.71
CA TYR A 258 30.89 -0.02 9.52
C TYR A 258 31.06 -1.53 9.61
N ASN A 259 29.95 -2.24 9.83
CA ASN A 259 29.87 -3.70 9.77
C ASN A 259 28.60 -4.14 9.02
N VAL A 260 28.47 -5.45 8.83
CA VAL A 260 27.26 -6.09 8.31
C VAL A 260 26.80 -7.16 9.30
N ILE A 261 25.55 -7.08 9.71
CA ILE A 261 24.91 -8.04 10.61
C ILE A 261 23.91 -8.83 9.79
N VAL A 262 24.24 -10.10 9.57
CA VAL A 262 23.40 -11.06 8.85
C VAL A 262 22.63 -11.89 9.87
N ILE A 263 21.31 -11.78 9.86
CA ILE A 263 20.42 -12.53 10.76
C ILE A 263 19.84 -13.70 9.97
N ASP A 264 20.47 -14.86 10.09
CA ASP A 264 20.04 -16.09 9.44
C ASP A 264 18.93 -16.76 10.26
N ASN A 265 17.70 -16.62 9.79
CA ASN A 265 16.50 -17.13 10.45
C ASN A 265 16.27 -18.61 10.13
N HIS A 266 17.23 -19.45 10.54
CA HIS A 266 17.21 -20.91 10.44
C HIS A 266 17.15 -21.43 9.00
N SER A 267 18.07 -20.96 8.15
CA SER A 267 18.19 -21.48 6.79
C SER A 267 18.59 -22.96 6.77
N ASN A 268 18.20 -23.67 5.71
CA ASN A 268 18.47 -25.10 5.52
C ASN A 268 18.84 -25.48 4.09
N ASP A 269 19.23 -24.49 3.27
CA ASP A 269 19.55 -24.63 1.85
C ASP A 269 21.04 -24.40 1.53
N GLY A 270 21.91 -24.28 2.54
CA GLY A 270 23.32 -23.92 2.38
C GLY A 270 23.63 -22.44 2.62
N THR A 271 22.63 -21.62 3.00
CA THR A 271 22.82 -20.17 3.25
C THR A 271 23.81 -19.89 4.38
N SER A 272 23.72 -20.61 5.50
CA SER A 272 24.60 -20.43 6.66
C SER A 272 26.06 -20.68 6.27
N GLU A 273 26.31 -21.78 5.56
CA GLU A 273 27.64 -22.15 5.04
C GLU A 273 28.15 -21.14 4.02
N ALA A 274 27.26 -20.54 3.22
CA ALA A 274 27.63 -19.47 2.31
C ALA A 274 28.06 -18.19 3.05
N ILE A 275 27.43 -17.86 4.18
CA ILE A 275 27.81 -16.72 5.02
C ILE A 275 29.14 -16.99 5.73
N GLU A 276 29.36 -18.21 6.21
CA GLU A 276 30.61 -18.63 6.88
C GLU A 276 31.86 -18.47 6.02
N THR A 277 31.74 -18.43 4.68
CA THR A 277 32.89 -18.15 3.80
C THR A 277 33.49 -16.75 3.99
N PHE A 278 32.81 -15.86 4.72
CA PHE A 278 33.28 -14.53 5.08
C PHE A 278 33.76 -14.41 6.54
N ALA A 279 33.90 -15.51 7.27
CA ALA A 279 34.25 -15.50 8.70
C ALA A 279 35.60 -14.85 9.04
N ASP A 280 36.51 -14.75 8.06
CA ASP A 280 37.82 -14.08 8.22
C ASP A 280 37.73 -12.53 8.13
N ASP A 281 36.60 -11.97 7.69
CA ASP A 281 36.37 -10.52 7.68
C ASP A 281 35.62 -10.10 8.96
N GLU A 282 36.32 -9.41 9.86
CA GLU A 282 35.79 -8.97 11.17
C GLU A 282 34.54 -8.08 11.06
N ARG A 283 34.25 -7.52 9.88
CA ARG A 283 33.04 -6.72 9.65
C ARG A 283 31.79 -7.59 9.48
N VAL A 284 31.90 -8.89 9.23
CA VAL A 284 30.76 -9.77 9.00
C VAL A 284 30.34 -10.47 10.30
N VAL A 285 29.17 -10.10 10.80
CA VAL A 285 28.56 -10.69 11.99
C VAL A 285 27.42 -11.62 11.54
N HIS A 286 27.61 -12.93 11.70
CA HIS A 286 26.60 -13.94 11.40
C HIS A 286 25.84 -14.32 12.68
N LEU A 287 24.55 -14.01 12.75
CA LEU A 287 23.68 -14.29 13.88
C LEU A 287 22.61 -15.31 13.50
N ILE A 288 22.52 -16.40 14.25
CA ILE A 288 21.42 -17.35 14.19
C ILE A 288 20.61 -17.20 15.50
N PRO A 289 19.35 -16.74 15.45
CA PRO A 289 18.54 -16.57 16.65
C PRO A 289 18.25 -17.91 17.32
N GLU A 290 18.32 -17.98 18.65
CA GLU A 290 17.87 -19.18 19.38
C GLU A 290 16.36 -19.44 19.21
N ARG A 291 15.59 -18.37 19.04
CA ARG A 291 14.13 -18.40 18.86
C ARG A 291 13.73 -18.60 17.40
N THR A 292 12.58 -19.20 17.17
CA THR A 292 12.10 -19.63 15.84
C THR A 292 10.81 -18.92 15.39
N ASP A 293 10.33 -17.94 16.15
CA ASP A 293 9.08 -17.21 15.92
C ASP A 293 9.29 -15.82 15.29
N LEU A 294 10.48 -15.55 14.75
CA LEU A 294 10.80 -14.26 14.14
C LEU A 294 10.31 -14.18 12.70
N GLY A 295 9.52 -13.15 12.41
CA GLY A 295 9.37 -12.59 11.08
C GLY A 295 10.52 -11.63 10.73
N ILE A 296 10.39 -10.94 9.59
CA ILE A 296 11.40 -9.96 9.13
C ILE A 296 11.62 -8.86 10.16
N GLY A 297 10.56 -8.27 10.72
CA GLY A 297 10.67 -7.23 11.74
C GLY A 297 11.29 -7.74 13.04
N GLY A 298 11.09 -9.01 13.38
CA GLY A 298 11.76 -9.67 14.49
C GLY A 298 13.27 -9.82 14.29
N CYS A 299 13.68 -10.20 13.06
CA CYS A 299 15.10 -10.28 12.69
C CYS A 299 15.76 -8.89 12.72
N TRP A 300 15.05 -7.85 12.23
CA TRP A 300 15.48 -6.46 12.35
C TRP A 300 15.67 -6.03 13.80
N ASN A 301 14.72 -6.33 14.68
CA ASN A 301 14.85 -6.03 16.10
C ASN A 301 16.08 -6.73 16.69
N LEU A 302 16.34 -7.99 16.35
CA LEU A 302 17.53 -8.70 16.83
C LEU A 302 18.82 -8.01 16.35
N GLY A 303 18.89 -7.64 15.07
CA GLY A 303 20.02 -6.92 14.50
C GLY A 303 20.25 -5.57 15.18
N VAL A 304 19.20 -4.77 15.34
CA VAL A 304 19.26 -3.43 15.94
C VAL A 304 19.58 -3.47 17.44
N GLN A 305 19.09 -4.49 18.16
CA GLN A 305 19.38 -4.66 19.59
C GLN A 305 20.76 -5.26 19.87
N SER A 306 21.47 -5.76 18.84
CA SER A 306 22.86 -6.20 18.98
C SER A 306 23.75 -5.04 19.46
N GLU A 307 24.66 -5.33 20.39
CA GLU A 307 25.68 -4.37 20.84
C GLU A 307 26.62 -3.92 19.71
N LEU A 308 26.77 -4.76 18.69
CA LEU A 308 27.55 -4.47 17.48
C LEU A 308 26.81 -3.60 16.47
N CYS A 309 25.51 -3.32 16.69
CA CYS A 309 24.76 -2.43 15.81
C CYS A 309 25.24 -0.98 16.01
N GLY A 310 25.66 -0.36 14.91
CA GLY A 310 26.16 1.00 14.87
C GLY A 310 25.07 2.05 15.06
N ARG A 311 25.50 3.32 15.03
CA ARG A 311 24.62 4.48 15.23
C ARG A 311 23.45 4.52 14.24
N PHE A 312 23.70 4.08 13.01
CA PHE A 312 22.70 3.94 11.96
C PHE A 312 22.55 2.49 11.50
N ALA A 313 21.32 1.98 11.54
CA ALA A 313 20.99 0.67 10.99
C ALA A 313 20.47 0.84 9.56
N VAL A 314 21.14 0.23 8.59
CA VAL A 314 20.88 0.42 7.15
C VAL A 314 20.42 -0.90 6.54
N GLN A 315 19.35 -0.88 5.76
CA GLN A 315 18.84 -2.09 5.15
C GLN A 315 19.69 -2.57 3.97
N LEU A 316 19.83 -3.89 3.86
CA LEU A 316 19.96 -4.58 2.59
C LEU A 316 19.15 -5.88 2.62
N ASP A 317 18.24 -6.08 1.67
CA ASP A 317 17.54 -7.37 1.55
C ASP A 317 18.51 -8.42 0.99
N SER A 318 18.44 -9.65 1.51
CA SER A 318 19.40 -10.74 1.23
C SER A 318 19.52 -11.16 -0.25
N ASP A 319 18.62 -10.68 -1.09
CA ASP A 319 18.54 -10.91 -2.51
C ASP A 319 18.75 -9.66 -3.37
N ASP A 320 19.07 -8.52 -2.76
CA ASP A 320 19.31 -7.25 -3.44
C ASP A 320 20.79 -6.83 -3.32
N LEU A 321 21.15 -5.71 -3.94
CA LEU A 321 22.51 -5.18 -3.94
C LEU A 321 22.52 -3.67 -3.74
N TYR A 322 23.57 -3.13 -3.12
CA TYR A 322 23.89 -1.71 -3.29
C TYR A 322 24.38 -1.43 -4.70
N LYS A 323 24.01 -0.26 -5.22
CA LYS A 323 24.32 0.14 -6.60
C LYS A 323 25.82 0.28 -6.84
N ASP A 324 26.53 0.89 -5.89
CA ASP A 324 27.95 1.19 -5.98
C ASP A 324 28.59 1.31 -4.59
N ALA A 325 29.91 1.54 -4.57
CA ALA A 325 30.74 1.61 -3.35
C ALA A 325 30.43 2.80 -2.43
N HIS A 326 29.61 3.77 -2.85
CA HIS A 326 29.39 5.01 -2.08
C HIS A 326 28.02 5.06 -1.41
N THR A 327 27.19 4.04 -1.59
CA THR A 327 25.81 3.99 -1.09
C THR A 327 25.74 4.23 0.42
N LEU A 328 26.57 3.57 1.21
CA LEU A 328 26.54 3.68 2.67
C LEU A 328 26.99 5.07 3.15
N GLN A 329 28.01 5.65 2.49
CA GLN A 329 28.48 7.01 2.79
C GLN A 329 27.35 8.02 2.54
N ILE A 330 26.67 7.94 1.39
CA ILE A 330 25.56 8.84 1.02
C ILE A 330 24.40 8.74 2.03
N ILE A 331 24.07 7.53 2.50
CA ILE A 331 23.01 7.32 3.49
C ILE A 331 23.35 7.99 4.83
N VAL A 332 24.56 7.80 5.34
CA VAL A 332 24.98 8.39 6.61
C VAL A 332 25.11 9.91 6.51
N ASP A 333 25.66 10.43 5.41
CA ASP A 333 25.72 11.86 5.17
C ASP A 333 24.32 12.50 5.14
N ALA A 334 23.31 11.80 4.59
CA ALA A 334 21.94 12.28 4.58
C ALA A 334 21.34 12.40 5.99
N PHE A 335 21.65 11.50 6.92
CA PHE A 335 21.23 11.66 8.32
C PHE A 335 21.74 12.96 8.91
N TYR A 336 23.05 13.22 8.75
CA TYR A 336 23.68 14.42 9.29
C TYR A 336 23.22 15.70 8.58
N ALA A 337 23.07 15.68 7.25
CA ALA A 337 22.64 16.83 6.48
C ALA A 337 21.16 17.19 6.71
N GLN A 338 20.29 16.18 6.84
CA GLN A 338 18.84 16.37 6.93
C GLN A 338 18.30 16.32 8.36
N GLN A 339 19.11 15.94 9.35
CA GLN A 339 18.74 15.86 10.77
C GLN A 339 17.43 15.08 10.99
N CYS A 340 17.39 13.84 10.48
CA CYS A 340 16.18 13.01 10.42
C CYS A 340 16.30 11.70 11.22
N GLY A 341 15.17 11.11 11.62
CA GLY A 341 15.14 9.83 12.36
C GLY A 341 15.19 8.58 11.48
N MET A 342 14.90 8.75 10.19
CA MET A 342 14.91 7.70 9.19
C MET A 342 15.30 8.33 7.86
N VAL A 343 16.04 7.59 7.03
CA VAL A 343 16.37 7.96 5.65
C VAL A 343 15.80 6.90 4.72
N ILE A 344 15.23 7.34 3.60
CA ILE A 344 14.76 6.43 2.56
C ILE A 344 15.33 6.87 1.21
N GLY A 345 15.93 5.92 0.51
CA GLY A 345 16.50 6.16 -0.81
C GLY A 345 15.57 5.86 -1.97
N THR A 346 16.20 5.84 -3.14
CA THR A 346 15.66 5.41 -4.43
C THR A 346 16.29 4.09 -4.83
N TYR A 347 15.51 3.23 -5.47
CA TYR A 347 15.99 1.96 -6.00
C TYR A 347 15.68 1.79 -7.48
N MET A 348 16.43 0.90 -8.13
CA MET A 348 16.20 0.48 -9.50
C MET A 348 15.77 -0.98 -9.52
N MET A 349 14.72 -1.28 -10.27
CA MET A 349 14.27 -2.65 -10.52
C MET A 349 15.19 -3.30 -11.56
N THR A 350 15.77 -4.44 -11.23
CA THR A 350 16.63 -5.19 -12.16
C THR A 350 16.31 -6.68 -12.16
N ASP A 351 16.73 -7.39 -13.19
CA ASP A 351 16.84 -8.84 -13.15
C ASP A 351 18.11 -9.28 -12.39
N PHE A 352 18.40 -10.57 -12.42
CA PHE A 352 19.58 -11.13 -11.76
C PHE A 352 20.91 -10.76 -12.45
N ASP A 353 20.86 -10.46 -13.75
CA ASP A 353 21.98 -10.02 -14.58
C ASP A 353 22.15 -8.48 -14.54
N LEU A 354 21.38 -7.80 -13.69
CA LEU A 354 21.35 -6.35 -13.48
C LEU A 354 20.80 -5.55 -14.67
N ASN A 355 20.08 -6.18 -15.59
CA ASN A 355 19.33 -5.45 -16.61
C ASN A 355 18.11 -4.78 -15.97
N THR A 356 17.85 -3.52 -16.34
CA THR A 356 16.70 -2.78 -15.82
C THR A 356 15.38 -3.44 -16.23
N LEU A 357 14.52 -3.69 -15.25
CA LEU A 357 13.16 -4.15 -15.45
C LEU A 357 12.18 -2.98 -15.38
N PRO A 358 11.09 -2.98 -16.16
CA PRO A 358 9.99 -2.04 -15.94
C PRO A 358 9.50 -2.10 -14.48
N PRO A 359 9.24 -0.96 -13.84
CA PRO A 359 9.19 0.39 -14.40
C PRO A 359 10.53 1.14 -14.38
N GLY A 360 11.62 0.49 -13.97
CA GLY A 360 12.94 1.08 -13.84
C GLY A 360 13.17 1.66 -12.44
N ILE A 361 13.28 3.00 -12.37
CA ILE A 361 13.60 3.71 -11.13
C ILE A 361 12.32 3.94 -10.30
N ILE A 362 12.40 3.65 -9.00
CA ILE A 362 11.37 3.96 -8.01
C ILE A 362 11.95 4.92 -6.98
N ASP A 363 11.53 6.18 -7.05
CA ASP A 363 12.10 7.28 -6.26
C ASP A 363 11.14 7.91 -5.23
N HIS A 364 9.88 7.48 -5.24
CA HIS A 364 8.80 7.96 -4.36
C HIS A 364 8.76 9.50 -4.25
N LYS A 365 8.83 10.21 -5.38
CA LYS A 365 8.74 11.69 -5.44
C LYS A 365 7.47 12.26 -4.83
N GLU A 366 6.43 11.46 -4.63
CA GLU A 366 5.23 11.80 -3.88
C GLU A 366 5.48 12.05 -2.38
N TRP A 367 6.67 11.69 -1.87
CA TRP A 367 7.13 12.08 -0.54
C TRP A 367 7.76 13.47 -0.55
N THR A 368 6.99 14.47 -0.12
CA THR A 368 7.45 15.86 0.00
C THR A 368 7.68 16.25 1.46
N PRO A 369 8.56 17.24 1.76
CA PRO A 369 8.69 17.77 3.11
C PRO A 369 7.36 18.31 3.67
N ASP A 370 6.51 18.86 2.81
CA ASP A 370 5.26 19.53 3.21
C ASP A 370 4.14 18.55 3.58
N ASN A 371 4.03 17.43 2.86
CA ASN A 371 2.88 16.53 3.01
C ASN A 371 3.20 15.03 2.96
N GLY A 372 4.47 14.65 2.80
CA GLY A 372 4.91 13.25 2.70
C GLY A 372 4.37 12.38 3.84
N ARG A 373 4.38 12.88 5.08
CA ARG A 373 3.87 12.15 6.26
C ARG A 373 2.37 11.89 6.24
N ASN A 374 1.59 12.70 5.53
CA ASN A 374 0.15 12.48 5.34
C ASN A 374 -0.09 11.59 4.11
N ASN A 375 0.62 11.85 3.01
CA ASN A 375 0.55 11.03 1.80
C ASN A 375 0.97 9.58 2.06
N ALA A 376 1.87 9.36 3.03
CA ALA A 376 2.26 8.07 3.57
C ALA A 376 1.06 7.14 3.84
N LEU A 377 -0.02 7.70 4.40
CA LEU A 377 -1.22 6.95 4.77
C LEU A 377 -2.05 6.52 3.55
N ARG A 378 -1.89 7.18 2.41
CA ARG A 378 -2.56 6.84 1.15
C ARG A 378 -1.81 5.75 0.38
N ILE A 379 -0.49 5.82 0.34
CA ILE A 379 0.35 4.94 -0.48
C ILE A 379 0.75 3.64 0.23
N ASN A 380 1.21 2.64 -0.53
CA ASN A 380 1.45 1.28 -0.05
C ASN A 380 2.88 0.97 0.43
N GLY A 381 3.81 1.90 0.25
CA GLY A 381 5.19 1.75 0.67
C GLY A 381 5.88 3.10 0.73
N LEU A 382 7.01 3.15 1.44
CA LEU A 382 7.79 4.38 1.61
C LEU A 382 9.04 4.42 0.73
N GLY A 383 9.47 3.27 0.20
CA GLY A 383 10.66 3.12 -0.64
C GLY A 383 11.76 2.29 0.00
N ALA A 384 12.87 2.17 -0.72
CA ALA A 384 14.05 1.39 -0.36
C ALA A 384 15.33 2.08 -0.91
N PRO A 385 16.51 1.88 -0.29
CA PRO A 385 16.71 1.22 0.99
C PRO A 385 16.21 2.12 2.13
N ARG A 386 15.89 1.49 3.26
CA ARG A 386 15.50 2.19 4.48
C ARG A 386 16.67 2.17 5.45
N ALA A 387 16.93 3.28 6.10
CA ALA A 387 17.92 3.39 7.14
C ALA A 387 17.34 4.12 8.34
N PHE A 388 17.81 3.78 9.53
CA PHE A 388 17.24 4.28 10.77
C PHE A 388 18.30 4.71 11.76
N PHE A 389 17.97 5.72 12.57
CA PHE A 389 18.75 6.03 13.77
C PHE A 389 18.52 4.95 14.83
N THR A 390 19.58 4.23 15.21
CA THR A 390 19.51 3.02 16.04
C THR A 390 18.85 3.25 17.40
N PRO A 391 19.18 4.30 18.18
CA PRO A 391 18.50 4.58 19.46
C PRO A 391 16.99 4.70 19.33
N LEU A 392 16.50 5.38 18.28
CA LEU A 392 15.08 5.56 18.03
C LEU A 392 14.39 4.22 17.74
N VAL A 393 14.99 3.37 16.90
CA VAL A 393 14.41 2.06 16.57
C VAL A 393 14.44 1.12 17.77
N ARG A 394 15.49 1.15 18.59
CA ARG A 394 15.55 0.36 19.84
C ARG A 394 14.41 0.70 20.79
N GLN A 395 14.03 1.98 20.87
CA GLN A 395 12.92 2.43 21.70
C GLN A 395 11.55 2.01 21.11
N LEU A 396 11.37 2.14 19.80
CA LEU A 396 10.08 1.89 19.15
C LEU A 396 9.79 0.40 18.94
N GLY A 397 10.78 -0.37 18.46
CA GLY A 397 10.64 -1.76 18.05
C GLY A 397 9.81 -1.94 16.78
N LEU A 398 10.31 -2.73 15.83
CA LEU A 398 9.54 -3.14 14.66
C LEU A 398 8.48 -4.18 15.05
N PRO A 399 7.28 -4.17 14.43
CA PRO A 399 6.35 -5.29 14.56
C PRO A 399 6.98 -6.60 14.10
N ASN A 400 6.83 -7.68 14.89
CA ASN A 400 7.32 -9.01 14.50
C ASN A 400 6.40 -9.66 13.44
N THR A 401 6.52 -9.19 12.20
CA THR A 401 5.82 -9.67 11.01
C THR A 401 6.80 -9.72 9.83
N SER A 402 6.38 -10.34 8.73
CA SER A 402 7.15 -10.37 7.47
C SER A 402 6.48 -9.55 6.36
N TYR A 403 5.55 -8.66 6.73
CA TYR A 403 4.92 -7.72 5.81
C TYR A 403 4.42 -6.49 6.57
N GLY A 404 4.87 -5.30 6.17
CA GLY A 404 4.40 -4.00 6.68
C GLY A 404 5.09 -3.51 7.95
N GLU A 405 6.09 -4.23 8.46
CA GLU A 405 6.91 -3.82 9.60
C GLU A 405 7.65 -2.49 9.37
N ASP A 406 8.19 -2.31 8.16
CA ASP A 406 8.89 -1.10 7.73
C ASP A 406 7.93 0.09 7.59
N TYR A 407 6.75 -0.17 7.04
CA TYR A 407 5.68 0.81 6.89
C TYR A 407 5.15 1.30 8.24
N ALA A 408 4.96 0.38 9.20
CA ALA A 408 4.58 0.73 10.57
C ALA A 408 5.65 1.61 11.25
N MET A 409 6.94 1.25 11.09
CA MET A 409 8.04 2.03 11.64
C MET A 409 8.09 3.44 11.02
N GLY A 410 8.01 3.54 9.69
CA GLY A 410 8.05 4.83 9.02
C GLY A 410 6.85 5.73 9.36
N LEU A 411 5.64 5.18 9.50
CA LEU A 411 4.49 5.95 9.98
C LEU A 411 4.71 6.50 11.39
N ASN A 412 5.16 5.65 12.32
CA ASN A 412 5.43 6.04 13.71
C ASN A 412 6.52 7.12 13.80
N ILE A 413 7.65 6.93 13.11
CA ILE A 413 8.73 7.92 13.05
C ILE A 413 8.21 9.23 12.44
N SER A 414 7.50 9.18 11.31
CA SER A 414 7.01 10.38 10.60
C SER A 414 6.01 11.23 11.40
N ARG A 415 5.39 10.65 12.44
CA ARG A 415 4.50 11.37 13.35
C ARG A 415 5.26 12.44 14.14
N HIS A 416 6.51 12.19 14.48
CA HIS A 416 7.33 13.04 15.34
C HIS A 416 8.52 13.64 14.59
N TYR A 417 9.24 12.84 13.82
CA TYR A 417 10.52 13.21 13.22
C TYR A 417 10.43 13.27 11.70
N GLN A 418 11.30 14.09 11.11
CA GLN A 418 11.47 14.12 9.66
C GLN A 418 12.01 12.77 9.17
N ILE A 419 11.50 12.34 8.01
CA ILE A 419 12.10 11.26 7.21
C ILE A 419 12.86 11.91 6.06
N GLY A 420 14.17 11.67 6.01
CA GLY A 420 15.05 12.14 4.97
C GLY A 420 14.88 11.34 3.67
N ARG A 421 15.15 12.00 2.53
CA ARG A 421 15.05 11.40 1.20
C ARG A 421 16.38 11.51 0.45
N ILE A 422 16.71 10.45 -0.27
CA ILE A 422 17.80 10.45 -1.26
C ILE A 422 17.19 10.01 -2.60
N TYR A 423 17.27 10.88 -3.60
CA TYR A 423 16.64 10.62 -4.90
C TYR A 423 17.57 9.94 -5.91
N ASP A 424 18.87 9.91 -5.65
CA ASP A 424 19.82 9.10 -6.41
C ASP A 424 19.57 7.62 -6.15
N VAL A 425 19.67 6.80 -7.19
CA VAL A 425 19.58 5.35 -7.06
C VAL A 425 20.72 4.89 -6.16
N LEU A 426 20.39 4.17 -5.08
CA LEU A 426 21.34 3.59 -4.12
C LEU A 426 21.30 2.05 -4.13
N TYR A 427 20.22 1.48 -4.64
CA TYR A 427 19.83 0.11 -4.38
C TYR A 427 19.28 -0.56 -5.62
N LEU A 428 19.69 -1.79 -5.87
CA LEU A 428 19.25 -2.61 -7.00
C LEU A 428 18.33 -3.70 -6.46
N CYS A 429 17.02 -3.51 -6.68
CA CYS A 429 16.00 -4.48 -6.31
C CYS A 429 15.89 -5.55 -7.39
N ARG A 430 16.44 -6.73 -7.12
CA ARG A 430 16.54 -7.83 -8.08
C ARG A 430 15.26 -8.66 -8.07
N ARG A 431 14.73 -8.96 -9.26
CA ARG A 431 13.58 -9.85 -9.46
C ARG A 431 13.93 -11.03 -10.35
N TRP A 432 13.47 -12.23 -9.97
CA TRP A 432 13.57 -13.46 -10.77
C TRP A 432 12.33 -14.34 -10.56
N GLY A 433 12.15 -15.38 -11.37
CA GLY A 433 10.97 -16.26 -11.34
C GLY A 433 10.73 -17.01 -10.01
N GLY A 434 11.67 -16.94 -9.06
CA GLY A 434 11.54 -17.46 -7.69
C GLY A 434 11.17 -16.43 -6.64
N ASN A 435 11.01 -15.14 -6.99
CA ASN A 435 10.52 -14.13 -6.07
C ASN A 435 9.03 -14.33 -5.83
N SER A 436 8.67 -14.51 -4.56
CA SER A 436 7.38 -14.98 -4.06
C SER A 436 6.18 -14.06 -4.29
N ASP A 437 6.37 -12.89 -4.91
CA ASP A 437 5.32 -11.86 -5.03
C ASP A 437 4.66 -11.79 -6.41
N ALA A 438 5.18 -12.48 -7.43
CA ALA A 438 4.66 -12.36 -8.80
C ALA A 438 3.30 -13.07 -9.02
N ALA A 439 2.81 -13.84 -8.05
CA ALA A 439 1.52 -14.54 -8.15
C ALA A 439 0.87 -14.78 -6.76
N LEU A 440 0.84 -13.77 -5.89
CA LEU A 440 0.07 -13.89 -4.64
C LEU A 440 -1.41 -14.11 -4.96
N SER A 441 -2.06 -15.04 -4.25
CA SER A 441 -3.51 -15.20 -4.35
C SER A 441 -4.21 -13.92 -3.87
N ILE A 442 -5.45 -13.69 -4.34
CA ILE A 442 -6.24 -12.52 -3.93
C ILE A 442 -6.38 -12.48 -2.40
N GLU A 443 -6.56 -13.62 -1.75
CA GLU A 443 -6.65 -13.73 -0.30
C GLU A 443 -5.37 -13.27 0.40
N LYS A 444 -4.19 -13.62 -0.15
CA LYS A 444 -2.91 -13.20 0.42
C LYS A 444 -2.69 -11.70 0.24
N VAL A 445 -3.06 -11.15 -0.92
CA VAL A 445 -3.05 -9.69 -1.16
C VAL A 445 -4.00 -8.98 -0.20
N ASN A 446 -5.23 -9.49 -0.03
CA ASN A 446 -6.22 -8.93 0.89
C ASN A 446 -5.74 -9.01 2.34
N ALA A 447 -5.14 -10.12 2.78
CA ALA A 447 -4.59 -10.24 4.13
C ALA A 447 -3.46 -9.23 4.39
N ASN A 448 -2.55 -9.05 3.42
CA ASN A 448 -1.46 -8.08 3.48
C ASN A 448 -2.00 -6.64 3.55
N ASN A 449 -2.96 -6.29 2.69
CA ASN A 449 -3.61 -4.99 2.66
C ASN A 449 -4.42 -4.72 3.95
N LEU A 450 -5.11 -5.72 4.47
CA LEU A 450 -5.89 -5.63 5.71
C LEU A 450 -5.00 -5.27 6.90
N TYR A 451 -3.83 -5.90 6.99
CA TYR A 451 -2.85 -5.60 8.02
C TYR A 451 -2.28 -4.19 7.89
N LYS A 452 -1.91 -3.74 6.68
CA LYS A 452 -1.47 -2.35 6.49
C LYS A 452 -2.57 -1.33 6.80
N ASP A 453 -3.83 -1.63 6.51
CA ASP A 453 -4.95 -0.76 6.91
C ASP A 453 -5.18 -0.75 8.42
N ARG A 454 -4.86 -1.84 9.15
CA ARG A 454 -4.82 -1.83 10.63
C ARG A 454 -3.72 -0.91 11.14
N ILE A 455 -2.52 -0.98 10.56
CA ILE A 455 -1.41 -0.07 10.90
C ILE A 455 -1.84 1.39 10.69
N ARG A 456 -2.44 1.71 9.54
CA ARG A 456 -2.97 3.05 9.25
C ARG A 456 -4.04 3.45 10.25
N THR A 457 -4.92 2.52 10.65
CA THR A 457 -5.98 2.78 11.63
C THR A 457 -5.39 3.19 12.98
N TRP A 458 -4.43 2.43 13.50
CA TRP A 458 -3.76 2.75 14.77
C TRP A 458 -3.00 4.08 14.69
N GLU A 459 -2.32 4.32 13.57
CA GLU A 459 -1.63 5.59 13.36
C GLU A 459 -2.59 6.78 13.29
N LEU A 460 -3.70 6.67 12.55
CA LEU A 460 -4.74 7.71 12.51
C LEU A 460 -5.29 8.01 13.91
N GLN A 461 -5.59 6.96 14.68
CA GLN A 461 -6.08 7.11 16.06
C GLN A 461 -5.06 7.85 16.93
N ALA A 462 -3.77 7.53 16.80
CA ALA A 462 -2.70 8.22 17.52
C ALA A 462 -2.59 9.70 17.09
N ARG A 463 -2.66 10.01 15.79
CA ARG A 463 -2.63 11.39 15.28
C ARG A 463 -3.81 12.22 15.76
N ILE A 464 -5.02 11.65 15.71
CA ILE A 464 -6.23 12.33 16.19
C ILE A 464 -6.15 12.59 17.70
N ALA A 465 -5.62 11.63 18.48
CA ALA A 465 -5.42 11.83 19.91
C ALA A 465 -4.37 12.92 20.20
N MET A 466 -3.28 12.95 19.43
CA MET A 466 -2.22 13.96 19.54
C MET A 466 -2.72 15.37 19.19
N ASN A 467 -3.50 15.52 18.11
CA ASN A 467 -4.03 16.81 17.67
C ASN A 467 -5.14 17.39 18.57
N ARG A 468 -5.68 16.59 19.49
CA ARG A 468 -6.68 17.03 20.48
C ARG A 468 -6.05 17.58 21.76
N GLN A 469 -4.77 17.32 21.98
CA GLN A 469 -3.99 17.87 23.11
C GLN A 469 -3.47 19.25 22.74
#